data_AF-G7KLB9-F1
#
_entry.id   AF-G7KLB9-F1
#
_cell.length_a   1.000
_cell.length_b   1.000
_cell.length_c   1.000
_cell.angle_alpha   90.00
_cell.angle_beta   90.00
_cell.angle_gamma   90.00
#
_symmetry.space_group_name_H-M   'P 1'
#
loop_
_entity.id
_entity.type
_entity.pdbx_description
1 polymer ?
#
loop_
_entity_poly.entity_id
_entity_poly.type
_entity_poly.pdbx_seq_one_letter_code
_entity_poly.pdbx_strand_id
1 'polypeptide(L)'
;MDLLPPIGLKFPKSVIQEIIDELEFKKRQRETPLQRTTLTANKTITHVCFLATMLKIGAFEFKSQNEVNLVAHCYFEHQKFLWGMLDKSTNIKYKIEIMWQDISAIRIVDEENKPGILEIELIKKPTFYHHINSKWESSQDFTDGHAAIYRRHYLEFPPGVNFKKLLQSNKHLLELSQRPFPSLDSSFFGIPLITPPSLIYSTPPVYISQ
;
A
#
# COMPACT_ATOMS: atom_id res chain seq x y z
N MET A 1 36.21 -12.97 36.28
CA MET A 1 35.24 -14.01 35.86
C MET A 1 33.96 -13.61 36.58
N ASP A 2 32.92 -13.06 35.96
CA ASP A 2 32.37 -13.32 34.63
C ASP A 2 31.60 -12.11 34.09
N LEU A 3 31.98 -11.66 32.90
CA LEU A 3 31.20 -11.72 31.65
C LEU A 3 30.32 -10.48 31.43
N LEU A 4 30.94 -9.50 30.76
CA LEU A 4 30.23 -8.49 29.97
C LEU A 4 29.35 -9.20 28.92
N PRO A 5 28.14 -8.70 28.62
CA PRO A 5 27.34 -9.27 27.55
C PRO A 5 28.01 -9.04 26.19
N PRO A 6 27.86 -9.96 25.23
CA PRO A 6 28.57 -9.92 23.96
C PRO A 6 28.15 -8.76 23.07
N ILE A 7 29.16 -8.14 22.46
CA ILE A 7 29.08 -7.32 21.26
C ILE A 7 28.32 -8.08 20.18
N GLY A 8 27.33 -7.42 19.56
CA GLY A 8 26.79 -7.88 18.27
C GLY A 8 25.28 -7.96 18.11
N LEU A 9 24.48 -7.22 18.87
CA LEU A 9 23.10 -6.93 18.46
C LEU A 9 23.09 -5.72 17.52
N LYS A 10 23.33 -5.98 16.22
CA LYS A 10 22.93 -5.02 15.19
C LYS A 10 21.43 -5.12 15.05
N PHE A 11 20.73 -4.23 15.75
CA PHE A 11 19.32 -3.99 15.52
C PHE A 11 19.14 -3.63 14.04
N PRO A 12 18.21 -4.26 13.28
CA PRO A 12 17.86 -3.75 11.97
C PRO A 12 17.43 -2.29 12.17
N LYS A 13 18.04 -1.37 11.41
CA LYS A 13 17.57 0.01 11.36
C LYS A 13 16.06 -0.05 11.16
N SER A 14 15.29 0.58 12.04
CA SER A 14 13.84 0.53 11.89
C SER A 14 13.51 1.12 10.52
N VAL A 15 12.57 0.50 9.81
CA VAL A 15 12.00 0.98 8.54
C VAL A 15 11.73 2.48 8.55
N ILE A 16 11.39 3.00 9.72
CA ILE A 16 11.04 4.39 9.99
C ILE A 16 12.28 5.27 10.05
N GLN A 17 13.39 4.80 10.61
CA GLN A 17 14.67 5.51 10.56
C GLN A 17 15.23 5.55 9.13
N GLU A 18 14.99 4.51 8.32
CA GLU A 18 15.32 4.56 6.89
C GLU A 18 14.48 5.59 6.13
N ILE A 19 13.16 5.64 6.39
CA ILE A 19 12.29 6.68 5.82
C ILE A 19 12.77 8.07 6.25
N ILE A 20 13.11 8.26 7.52
CA ILE A 20 13.59 9.54 8.05
C ILE A 20 14.95 9.91 7.46
N ASP A 21 15.91 8.99 7.47
CA ASP A 21 17.24 9.19 6.90
C ASP A 21 17.14 9.48 5.39
N GLU A 22 16.20 8.86 4.68
CA GLU A 22 16.00 9.05 3.24
C GLU A 22 15.30 10.37 2.90
N LEU A 23 14.29 10.77 3.70
CA LEU A 23 13.67 12.09 3.65
C LEU A 23 14.68 13.21 3.96
N GLU A 24 15.55 13.03 4.96
CA GLU A 24 16.58 14.00 5.35
C GLU A 24 17.80 14.01 4.42
N PHE A 25 18.16 12.87 3.82
CA PHE A 25 19.28 12.74 2.88
C PHE A 25 18.94 13.34 1.50
N LYS A 26 17.72 13.13 0.97
CA LYS A 26 17.29 13.73 -0.31
C LYS A 26 17.13 15.24 -0.25
N LYS A 27 16.92 15.82 0.94
CA LYS A 27 16.97 17.27 1.16
C LYS A 27 18.35 17.87 0.83
N ARG A 28 19.42 17.05 0.79
CA ARG A 28 20.82 17.48 0.57
C ARG A 28 21.38 17.25 -0.83
N GLN A 29 20.76 16.46 -1.71
CA GLN A 29 21.31 16.22 -3.05
C GLN A 29 20.22 16.23 -4.14
N ARG A 30 20.41 17.09 -5.14
CA ARG A 30 19.70 17.05 -6.42
C ARG A 30 20.19 15.78 -7.14
N GLU A 31 19.27 14.94 -7.59
CA GLU A 31 19.49 13.67 -8.31
C GLU A 31 19.76 12.43 -7.43
N THR A 32 18.68 11.77 -7.03
CA THR A 32 18.68 10.40 -6.49
C THR A 32 17.65 9.54 -7.23
N PRO A 33 17.82 8.20 -7.25
CA PRO A 33 16.87 7.28 -7.87
C PRO A 33 15.43 7.50 -7.36
N LEU A 34 14.45 7.49 -8.28
CA LEU A 34 13.01 7.61 -7.99
C LEU A 34 12.46 6.41 -7.21
N GLN A 35 13.20 5.30 -7.24
CA GLN A 35 12.90 4.03 -6.60
C GLN A 35 14.15 3.47 -5.94
N ARG A 36 14.02 2.91 -4.74
CA ARG A 36 15.09 2.20 -4.02
C ARG A 36 14.67 0.78 -3.70
N THR A 37 15.65 -0.11 -3.66
CA THR A 37 15.47 -1.54 -3.41
C THR A 37 16.40 -1.97 -2.28
N THR A 38 15.86 -2.65 -1.26
CA THR A 38 16.63 -3.25 -0.16
C THR A 38 16.82 -4.74 -0.42
N LEU A 39 18.02 -5.26 -0.12
CA LEU A 39 18.40 -6.66 -0.33
C LEU A 39 18.73 -7.35 1.01
N THR A 40 18.40 -8.62 1.14
CA THR A 40 18.95 -9.53 2.17
C THR A 40 20.40 -9.91 1.88
N ALA A 41 21.07 -10.53 2.87
CA ALA A 41 22.42 -11.09 2.74
C ALA A 41 22.56 -12.10 1.58
N ASN A 42 21.48 -12.81 1.21
CA ASN A 42 21.43 -13.70 0.05
C ASN A 42 21.05 -13.00 -1.28
N LYS A 43 21.06 -11.66 -1.31
CA LYS A 43 20.72 -10.79 -2.47
C LYS A 43 19.27 -10.87 -2.96
N THR A 44 18.32 -11.30 -2.12
CA THR A 44 16.88 -11.26 -2.44
C THR A 44 16.32 -9.88 -2.13
N ILE A 45 15.44 -9.35 -2.98
CA ILE A 45 14.76 -8.07 -2.73
C ILE A 45 13.76 -8.24 -1.59
N THR A 46 13.94 -7.49 -0.48
CA THR A 46 13.06 -7.53 0.70
C THR A 46 12.05 -6.42 0.72
N HIS A 47 12.40 -5.29 0.10
CA HIS A 47 11.59 -4.09 0.14
C HIS A 47 11.91 -3.19 -1.05
N VAL A 48 10.87 -2.56 -1.61
CA VAL A 48 10.98 -1.48 -2.59
C VAL A 48 10.22 -0.28 -2.08
N CYS A 49 10.84 0.90 -2.14
CA CYS A 49 10.16 2.17 -1.92
C CYS A 49 10.31 3.09 -3.13
N PHE A 50 9.32 3.94 -3.34
CA PHE A 50 9.34 4.98 -4.37
C PHE A 50 8.50 6.17 -3.91
N LEU A 51 8.79 7.33 -4.52
CA LEU A 51 8.05 8.54 -4.24
C LEU A 51 6.74 8.54 -5.02
N ALA A 52 5.67 8.93 -4.37
CA ALA A 52 4.38 9.13 -5.01
C ALA A 52 4.05 10.62 -5.09
N THR A 53 3.34 11.00 -6.14
CA THR A 53 2.94 12.38 -6.42
C THR A 53 1.52 12.65 -5.94
N MET A 54 0.66 11.62 -5.91
CA MET A 54 -0.70 11.76 -5.43
C MET A 54 -1.22 10.45 -4.85
N LEU A 55 -1.97 10.53 -3.75
CA LEU A 55 -2.84 9.48 -3.24
C LEU A 55 -4.29 9.97 -3.32
N LYS A 56 -5.18 9.16 -3.88
CA LYS A 56 -6.62 9.44 -3.96
C LYS A 56 -7.43 8.24 -3.48
N ILE A 57 -8.40 8.51 -2.61
CA ILE A 57 -9.32 7.52 -2.05
C ILE A 57 -10.71 8.17 -1.99
N GLY A 58 -11.63 7.78 -2.87
CA GLY A 58 -12.89 8.52 -3.04
C GLY A 58 -12.65 9.99 -3.38
N ALA A 59 -13.16 10.92 -2.56
CA ALA A 59 -12.91 12.36 -2.71
C ALA A 59 -11.69 12.87 -1.90
N PHE A 60 -11.10 12.05 -1.02
CA PHE A 60 -9.85 12.40 -0.36
C PHE A 60 -8.70 12.40 -1.37
N GLU A 61 -7.92 13.49 -1.39
CA GLU A 61 -6.72 13.64 -2.22
C GLU A 61 -5.56 14.18 -1.38
N PHE A 62 -4.43 13.47 -1.39
CA PHE A 62 -3.16 13.94 -0.84
C PHE A 62 -2.17 14.13 -1.99
N LYS A 63 -1.82 15.38 -2.30
CA LYS A 63 -0.87 15.73 -3.36
C LYS A 63 0.48 16.10 -2.78
N SER A 64 1.53 15.51 -3.33
CA SER A 64 2.92 15.83 -3.00
C SER A 64 3.31 17.16 -3.64
N GLN A 65 3.24 18.25 -2.88
CA GLN A 65 3.64 19.58 -3.36
C GLN A 65 5.17 19.69 -3.32
N ASN A 66 5.83 19.42 -4.45
CA ASN A 66 7.26 19.67 -4.76
C ASN A 66 8.31 19.12 -3.76
N GLU A 67 7.88 18.37 -2.76
CA GLU A 67 8.66 17.96 -1.61
C GLU A 67 8.17 16.58 -1.19
N VAL A 68 9.12 15.74 -0.83
CA VAL A 68 8.99 14.31 -0.56
C VAL A 68 8.11 14.03 0.67
N ASN A 69 6.79 14.22 0.58
CA ASN A 69 5.87 14.02 1.71
C ASN A 69 4.86 12.89 1.49
N LEU A 70 4.93 12.20 0.35
CA LEU A 70 4.18 10.98 0.07
C LEU A 70 5.15 9.90 -0.45
N VAL A 71 5.20 8.78 0.24
CA VAL A 71 6.07 7.64 -0.07
C VAL A 71 5.27 6.35 -0.10
N ALA A 72 5.57 5.53 -1.08
CA ALA A 72 5.02 4.19 -1.22
C ALA A 72 6.08 3.16 -0.88
N HIS A 73 5.71 2.20 -0.05
CA HIS A 73 6.55 1.10 0.36
C HIS A 73 5.88 -0.22 0.00
N CYS A 74 6.68 -1.16 -0.47
CA CYS A 74 6.26 -2.50 -0.84
C CYS A 74 7.18 -3.50 -0.14
N TYR A 75 6.68 -4.12 0.93
CA TYR A 75 7.44 -5.10 1.72
C TYR A 75 7.12 -6.50 1.21
N PHE A 76 8.09 -7.17 0.59
CA PHE A 76 7.92 -8.51 0.03
C PHE A 76 7.87 -9.57 1.13
N GLU A 77 8.73 -9.43 2.13
CA GLU A 77 8.80 -10.37 3.27
C GLU A 77 7.50 -10.34 4.10
N HIS A 78 6.96 -9.15 4.34
CA HIS A 78 5.74 -8.95 5.13
C HIS A 78 4.47 -8.93 4.28
N GLN A 79 4.61 -9.06 2.96
CA GLN A 79 3.52 -9.06 1.97
C GLN A 79 2.51 -7.93 2.18
N LYS A 80 3.01 -6.69 2.20
CA LYS A 80 2.18 -5.50 2.43
C LYS A 80 2.63 -4.28 1.64
N PHE A 81 1.65 -3.46 1.28
CA PHE A 81 1.87 -2.08 0.86
C PHE A 81 1.76 -1.15 2.07
N LEU A 82 2.50 -0.04 2.03
CA LEU A 82 2.39 1.04 3.01
C LEU A 82 2.43 2.38 2.28
N TRP A 83 1.39 3.19 2.50
CA TRP A 83 1.32 4.58 2.07
C TRP A 83 1.75 5.48 3.24
N GLY A 84 2.91 6.13 3.14
CA GLY A 84 3.42 7.03 4.15
C GLY A 84 3.20 8.49 3.74
N MET A 85 2.60 9.28 4.62
CA MET A 85 2.32 10.70 4.40
C MET A 85 2.95 11.55 5.51
N LEU A 86 3.44 12.73 5.16
CA LEU A 86 3.86 13.76 6.10
C LEU A 86 2.99 15.00 5.90
N ASP A 87 2.15 15.29 6.88
CA ASP A 87 1.46 16.57 6.95
C ASP A 87 2.46 17.62 7.44
N LYS A 88 2.85 18.53 6.54
CA LYS A 88 3.84 19.56 6.85
C LYS A 88 3.29 20.67 7.75
N SER A 89 1.98 20.88 7.76
CA SER A 89 1.36 21.94 8.57
C SER A 89 1.41 21.58 10.05
N THR A 90 1.17 20.32 10.36
CA THR A 90 1.18 19.78 11.74
C THR A 90 2.51 19.09 12.10
N ASN A 91 3.35 18.81 11.11
CA ASN A 91 4.56 17.98 11.22
C ASN A 91 4.29 16.55 11.73
N ILE A 92 3.08 16.05 11.49
CA ILE A 92 2.66 14.70 11.87
C ILE A 92 2.85 13.75 10.68
N LYS A 93 3.35 12.54 10.96
CA LYS A 93 3.44 11.47 9.96
C LYS A 93 2.29 10.52 10.13
N TYR A 94 1.73 10.09 9.00
CA TYR A 94 0.65 9.14 8.93
C TYR A 94 1.07 7.97 8.04
N LYS A 95 0.50 6.79 8.30
CA LYS A 95 0.61 5.67 7.37
C LYS A 95 -0.67 4.86 7.28
N ILE A 96 -0.89 4.33 6.08
CA ILE A 96 -1.90 3.32 5.78
C ILE A 96 -1.15 2.02 5.47
N GLU A 97 -1.43 0.94 6.20
CA GLU A 97 -0.90 -0.39 5.89
C GLU A 97 -1.98 -1.27 5.24
N ILE A 98 -1.58 -1.98 4.19
CA ILE A 98 -2.46 -2.80 3.35
C ILE A 98 -1.80 -4.15 3.14
N MET A 99 -2.41 -5.21 3.66
CA MET A 99 -1.93 -6.57 3.44
C MET A 99 -2.26 -7.02 2.03
N TRP A 100 -1.35 -7.72 1.37
CA TRP A 100 -1.57 -8.19 -0.01
C TRP A 100 -2.74 -9.17 -0.12
N GLN A 101 -2.95 -10.00 0.90
CA GLN A 101 -4.08 -10.92 0.97
C GLN A 101 -5.46 -10.22 0.97
N ASP A 102 -5.49 -8.93 1.32
CA ASP A 102 -6.72 -8.13 1.37
C ASP A 102 -6.97 -7.40 0.05
N ILE A 103 -6.17 -7.66 -1.01
CA ILE A 103 -6.31 -7.05 -2.33
C ILE A 103 -7.09 -8.00 -3.26
N SER A 104 -8.17 -7.50 -3.84
CA SER A 104 -9.03 -8.22 -4.81
C SER A 104 -8.68 -7.94 -6.27
N ALA A 105 -8.16 -6.75 -6.55
CA ALA A 105 -7.73 -6.35 -7.89
C ALA A 105 -6.58 -5.35 -7.78
N ILE A 106 -5.69 -5.37 -8.76
CA ILE A 106 -4.57 -4.44 -8.88
C ILE A 106 -4.42 -4.09 -10.35
N ARG A 107 -4.19 -2.81 -10.65
CA ARG A 107 -3.92 -2.32 -12.00
C ARG A 107 -2.74 -1.36 -11.94
N ILE A 108 -1.90 -1.45 -12.96
CA ILE A 108 -0.85 -0.48 -13.20
C ILE A 108 -1.05 0.11 -14.58
N VAL A 109 -1.05 1.43 -14.66
CA VAL A 109 -0.99 2.16 -15.93
C VAL A 109 0.38 2.83 -15.99
N ASP A 110 1.15 2.48 -17.00
CA ASP A 110 2.51 2.97 -17.20
C ASP A 110 2.65 3.33 -18.68
N GLU A 111 2.32 4.58 -18.99
CA GLU A 111 2.35 5.15 -20.34
C GLU A 111 3.60 6.01 -20.51
N GLU A 112 4.19 5.98 -21.70
CA GLU A 112 5.40 6.76 -21.99
C GLU A 112 5.13 8.27 -21.77
N ASN A 113 6.06 8.93 -21.09
CA ASN A 113 6.00 10.36 -20.75
C ASN A 113 4.82 10.80 -19.86
N LYS A 114 4.10 9.87 -19.22
CA LYS A 114 3.06 10.18 -18.22
C LYS A 114 3.42 9.64 -16.83
N PRO A 115 2.90 10.24 -15.74
CA PRO A 115 3.00 9.64 -14.42
C PRO A 115 2.46 8.20 -14.44
N GLY A 116 3.17 7.29 -13.77
CA GLY A 116 2.68 5.95 -13.58
C GLY A 116 1.57 5.95 -12.52
N ILE A 117 0.63 5.04 -12.67
CA ILE A 117 -0.53 4.90 -11.79
C ILE A 117 -0.54 3.47 -11.25
N LEU A 118 -0.70 3.35 -9.94
CA LEU A 118 -1.03 2.12 -9.26
C LEU A 118 -2.41 2.25 -8.65
N GLU A 119 -3.30 1.35 -9.02
CA GLU A 119 -4.63 1.22 -8.44
C GLU A 119 -4.77 -0.14 -7.77
N ILE A 120 -5.32 -0.14 -6.57
CA ILE A 120 -5.65 -1.36 -5.83
C ILE A 120 -7.09 -1.31 -5.36
N GLU A 121 -7.73 -2.47 -5.35
CA GLU A 121 -9.07 -2.67 -4.84
C GLU A 121 -9.04 -3.64 -3.67
N LEU A 122 -9.57 -3.22 -2.53
CA LEU A 122 -9.46 -3.93 -1.26
C LEU A 122 -10.74 -4.71 -0.93
N ILE A 123 -10.57 -5.88 -0.33
CA ILE A 123 -11.65 -6.69 0.26
C ILE A 123 -11.90 -6.24 1.70
N LYS A 124 -10.83 -5.87 2.40
CA LYS A 124 -10.84 -5.45 3.80
C LYS A 124 -10.30 -4.02 3.94
N LYS A 125 -10.84 -3.29 4.93
CA LYS A 125 -10.35 -1.96 5.29
C LYS A 125 -8.88 -2.02 5.71
N PRO A 126 -8.06 -1.03 5.33
CA PRO A 126 -6.67 -0.97 5.72
C PRO A 126 -6.51 -0.57 7.20
N THR A 127 -5.30 -0.65 7.72
CA THR A 127 -4.97 -0.20 9.09
C THR A 127 -4.24 1.14 9.06
N PHE A 128 -4.53 1.99 10.05
CA PHE A 128 -4.05 3.37 10.11
C PHE A 128 -3.17 3.59 11.32
N TYR A 129 -2.13 4.40 11.13
CA TYR A 129 -1.24 4.81 12.22
C TYR A 129 -0.81 6.26 12.04
N HIS A 130 -0.50 6.90 13.16
CA HIS A 130 0.16 8.20 13.22
C HIS A 130 1.43 8.14 14.06
N HIS A 131 2.36 9.07 13.82
CA HIS A 131 3.59 9.18 14.57
C HIS A 131 3.55 10.41 15.47
N ILE A 132 3.26 10.19 16.75
CA ILE A 132 3.16 11.23 17.79
C ILE A 132 4.16 10.89 18.89
N ASN A 133 4.85 11.89 19.45
CA ASN A 133 5.80 11.70 20.57
C ASN A 133 6.85 10.60 20.31
N SER A 134 7.39 10.54 19.09
CA SER A 134 8.39 9.56 18.66
C SER A 134 7.94 8.09 18.66
N LYS A 135 6.62 7.85 18.64
CA LYS A 135 6.04 6.50 18.60
C LYS A 135 4.99 6.40 17.51
N TRP A 136 4.91 5.23 16.88
CA TRP A 136 3.78 4.88 16.03
C TRP A 136 2.67 4.29 16.87
N GLU A 137 1.49 4.89 16.76
CA GLU A 137 0.29 4.44 17.46
C GLU A 137 -0.80 4.16 16.43
N SER A 138 -1.66 3.18 16.71
CA SER A 138 -2.82 2.91 15.88
C SER A 138 -3.75 4.11 15.93
N SER A 139 -4.24 4.54 14.76
CA SER A 139 -5.12 5.69 14.64
C SER A 139 -6.46 5.31 14.03
N GLN A 140 -7.42 6.22 14.15
CA GLN A 140 -8.60 6.21 13.27
C GLN A 140 -8.21 6.64 11.85
N ASP A 141 -9.17 6.52 10.94
CA ASP A 141 -9.03 6.98 9.57
C ASP A 141 -8.81 8.51 9.53
N PHE A 142 -7.65 8.92 9.02
CA PHE A 142 -7.25 10.33 8.86
C PHE A 142 -7.54 10.87 7.44
N THR A 143 -8.26 10.10 6.62
CA THR A 143 -8.68 10.48 5.25
C THR A 143 -10.13 10.95 5.21
N ASP A 144 -10.60 11.57 6.31
CA ASP A 144 -11.99 11.99 6.49
C ASP A 144 -12.99 10.84 6.29
N GLY A 145 -12.61 9.63 6.72
CA GLY A 145 -13.43 8.42 6.58
C GLY A 145 -13.41 7.76 5.20
N HIS A 146 -12.68 8.32 4.22
CA HIS A 146 -12.68 7.79 2.86
C HIS A 146 -12.06 6.40 2.76
N ALA A 147 -10.93 6.15 3.40
CA ALA A 147 -10.27 4.85 3.40
C ALA A 147 -11.03 3.79 4.20
N ALA A 148 -11.94 4.19 5.09
CA ALA A 148 -12.86 3.30 5.77
C ALA A 148 -14.12 2.96 4.95
N ILE A 149 -14.44 3.73 3.90
CA ILE A 149 -15.67 3.60 3.11
C ILE A 149 -15.38 3.11 1.69
N TYR A 150 -14.42 3.74 1.02
CA TYR A 150 -13.99 3.44 -0.33
C TYR A 150 -12.88 2.41 -0.30
N ARG A 151 -13.03 1.36 -1.11
CA ARG A 151 -12.08 0.26 -1.16
C ARG A 151 -11.04 0.40 -2.28
N ARG A 152 -11.17 1.41 -3.13
CA ARG A 152 -10.25 1.66 -4.24
C ARG A 152 -9.29 2.76 -3.86
N HIS A 153 -8.00 2.45 -3.92
CA HIS A 153 -6.94 3.41 -3.71
C HIS A 153 -6.24 3.65 -5.04
N TYR A 154 -6.00 4.92 -5.35
CA TYR A 154 -5.32 5.37 -6.55
C TYR A 154 -4.05 6.09 -6.12
N LEU A 155 -2.92 5.69 -6.68
CA LEU A 155 -1.62 6.26 -6.36
C LEU A 155 -0.88 6.62 -7.64
N GLU A 156 -0.45 7.87 -7.77
CA GLU A 156 0.41 8.32 -8.87
C GLU A 156 1.87 8.37 -8.42
N PHE A 157 2.77 8.07 -9.33
CA PHE A 157 4.21 8.16 -9.13
C PHE A 157 4.92 8.69 -10.39
N PRO A 158 6.10 9.30 -10.24
CA PRO A 158 6.84 9.84 -11.39
C PRO A 158 7.21 8.75 -12.41
N PRO A 159 7.37 9.11 -13.70
CA PRO A 159 7.84 8.17 -14.72
C PRO A 159 9.17 7.52 -14.33
N GLY A 160 9.37 6.24 -14.70
CA GLY A 160 10.63 5.53 -14.49
C GLY A 160 10.72 4.66 -13.23
N VAL A 161 9.66 4.59 -12.42
CA VAL A 161 9.52 3.56 -11.37
C VAL A 161 9.15 2.23 -12.04
N ASN A 162 9.99 1.21 -11.90
CA ASN A 162 9.75 -0.11 -12.49
C ASN A 162 8.87 -0.96 -11.56
N PHE A 163 7.56 -0.70 -11.61
CA PHE A 163 6.58 -1.45 -10.81
C PHE A 163 6.33 -2.85 -11.37
N LYS A 164 6.56 -3.10 -12.67
CA LYS A 164 6.40 -4.45 -13.27
C LYS A 164 7.29 -5.49 -12.59
N LYS A 165 8.54 -5.13 -12.31
CA LYS A 165 9.47 -6.00 -11.57
C LYS A 165 8.97 -6.33 -10.15
N LEU A 166 8.21 -5.41 -9.55
CA LEU A 166 7.59 -5.60 -8.25
C LEU A 166 6.52 -6.68 -8.27
N LEU A 167 5.59 -6.61 -9.23
CA LEU A 167 4.53 -7.61 -9.36
C LEU A 167 5.10 -9.01 -9.62
N GLN A 168 6.15 -9.12 -10.44
CA GLN A 168 6.77 -10.40 -10.78
C GLN A 168 7.35 -11.16 -9.56
N SER A 169 7.64 -10.45 -8.46
CA SER A 169 8.14 -11.08 -7.24
C SER A 169 7.06 -11.86 -6.45
N ASN A 170 5.78 -11.60 -6.73
CA ASN A 170 4.66 -12.24 -6.04
C ASN A 170 3.64 -12.77 -7.04
N LYS A 171 3.51 -14.10 -7.10
CA LYS A 171 2.62 -14.77 -8.06
C LYS A 171 1.16 -14.31 -7.93
N HIS A 172 0.67 -14.12 -6.71
CA HIS A 172 -0.71 -13.71 -6.47
C HIS A 172 -0.99 -12.30 -6.99
N LEU A 173 -0.14 -11.32 -6.67
CA LEU A 173 -0.28 -9.95 -7.20
C LEU A 173 -0.12 -9.92 -8.72
N LEU A 174 0.78 -10.73 -9.28
CA LEU A 174 0.94 -10.86 -10.72
C LEU A 174 -0.34 -11.40 -11.38
N GLU A 175 -0.93 -12.46 -10.83
CA GLU A 175 -2.20 -13.02 -11.31
C GLU A 175 -3.34 -11.99 -11.21
N LEU A 176 -3.43 -11.26 -10.09
CA LEU A 176 -4.43 -10.20 -9.93
C LEU A 176 -4.25 -9.08 -10.97
N SER A 177 -3.01 -8.73 -11.32
CA SER A 177 -2.72 -7.68 -12.31
C SER A 177 -3.16 -8.01 -13.74
N GLN A 178 -3.38 -9.31 -14.02
CA GLN A 178 -3.83 -9.80 -15.33
C GLN A 178 -5.35 -9.90 -15.43
N ARG A 179 -6.08 -9.69 -14.32
CA ARG A 179 -7.54 -9.71 -14.28
C ARG A 179 -8.12 -8.33 -14.62
N PRO A 180 -9.41 -8.27 -15.00
CA PRO A 180 -10.10 -6.99 -15.15
C PRO A 180 -10.05 -6.16 -13.87
N PHE A 181 -9.92 -4.85 -14.03
CA PHE A 181 -9.99 -3.89 -12.95
C PHE A 181 -11.11 -2.87 -13.24
N PRO A 182 -12.02 -2.60 -12.29
CA PRO A 182 -12.12 -3.22 -10.95
C PRO A 182 -12.65 -4.66 -11.00
N SER A 183 -12.50 -5.42 -9.91
CA SER A 183 -13.06 -6.78 -9.79
C SER A 183 -14.57 -6.82 -9.51
N LEU A 184 -15.12 -5.68 -9.07
CA LEU A 184 -16.49 -5.55 -8.60
C LEU A 184 -16.96 -4.11 -8.91
N ASP A 185 -18.22 -3.91 -9.27
CA ASP A 185 -18.70 -2.60 -9.75
C ASP A 185 -18.72 -1.50 -8.67
N SER A 186 -19.07 -1.86 -7.43
CA SER A 186 -19.15 -0.93 -6.31
C SER A 186 -17.78 -0.38 -5.90
N SER A 187 -17.67 0.91 -5.58
CA SER A 187 -16.44 1.48 -5.00
C SER A 187 -16.36 1.34 -3.47
N PHE A 188 -17.38 0.78 -2.82
CA PHE A 188 -17.56 0.80 -1.37
C PHE A 188 -17.30 -0.56 -0.71
N PHE A 189 -16.82 -0.54 0.52
CA PHE A 189 -16.81 -1.73 1.39
C PHE A 189 -18.24 -2.14 1.78
N GLY A 190 -18.45 -3.44 2.02
CA GLY A 190 -19.70 -3.94 2.60
C GLY A 190 -20.86 -4.18 1.64
N ILE A 191 -20.68 -3.96 0.33
CA ILE A 191 -21.63 -4.46 -0.68
C ILE A 191 -21.22 -5.90 -1.07
N PRO A 192 -22.09 -6.91 -0.91
CA PRO A 192 -21.76 -8.30 -1.23
C PRO A 192 -21.45 -8.47 -2.72
N LEU A 193 -20.61 -9.46 -3.05
CA LEU A 193 -20.52 -10.01 -4.41
C LEU A 193 -21.94 -10.33 -4.87
N ILE A 194 -22.35 -9.79 -6.01
CA ILE A 194 -23.61 -10.19 -6.65
C ILE A 194 -23.47 -11.68 -6.92
N THR A 195 -24.15 -12.51 -6.13
CA THR A 195 -24.33 -13.91 -6.49
C THR A 195 -25.17 -13.92 -7.77
N PRO A 196 -24.74 -14.63 -8.82
CA PRO A 196 -25.55 -14.73 -10.03
C PRO A 196 -26.95 -15.27 -9.66
N PRO A 197 -28.04 -14.78 -10.28
CA PRO A 197 -29.42 -15.19 -9.97
C PRO A 197 -29.72 -16.69 -10.11
N SER A 198 -28.77 -17.49 -10.62
CA SER A 198 -28.92 -18.91 -10.90
C SER A 198 -28.93 -19.82 -9.67
N LEU A 199 -28.75 -19.32 -8.45
CA LEU A 199 -28.78 -20.15 -7.22
C LEU A 199 -29.98 -19.89 -6.29
N ILE A 200 -30.92 -19.02 -6.66
CA ILE A 200 -32.08 -18.66 -5.81
C ILE A 200 -33.30 -19.56 -6.06
N TYR A 201 -33.28 -20.41 -7.09
CA TYR A 201 -34.38 -21.34 -7.41
C TYR A 201 -33.94 -22.80 -7.32
N SER A 202 -33.68 -23.27 -6.10
CA SER A 202 -33.63 -24.71 -5.80
C SER A 202 -34.31 -25.01 -4.48
N THR A 203 -35.60 -24.67 -4.37
CA THR A 203 -36.49 -25.37 -3.43
C THR A 203 -37.50 -26.14 -4.27
N PRO A 204 -37.49 -27.48 -4.25
CA PRO A 204 -38.54 -28.26 -4.90
C PRO A 204 -39.85 -28.09 -4.12
N PRO A 205 -41.01 -28.05 -4.80
CA PRO A 205 -42.30 -27.95 -4.12
C PRO A 205 -42.55 -29.20 -3.27
N VAL A 206 -42.90 -28.98 -2.00
CA VAL A 206 -43.40 -30.01 -1.10
C VAL A 206 -44.80 -30.40 -1.58
N TYR A 207 -44.95 -31.59 -2.14
CA TYR A 207 -46.27 -32.16 -2.40
C TYR A 207 -46.84 -32.68 -1.08
N ILE A 208 -47.95 -32.07 -0.65
CA ILE A 208 -48.78 -32.59 0.44
C ILE A 208 -49.74 -33.60 -0.19
N SER A 209 -49.57 -34.88 0.10
CA SER A 209 -50.55 -35.92 -0.19
C SER A 209 -51.69 -35.84 0.85
N GLN A 210 -52.93 -35.76 0.37
CA GLN A 210 -54.15 -35.94 1.17
C GLN A 210 -54.32 -37.41 1.56
#